data_AF-A0A7C6T661-F1
#
_entry.id   AF-A0A7C6T661-F1
#
_cell.length_a   1.000
_cell.length_b   1.000
_cell.length_c   1.000
_cell.angle_alpha   90.00
_cell.angle_beta   90.00
_cell.angle_gamma   90.00
#
_symmetry.space_group_name_H-M   'P 1'
#
loop_
_entity.id
_entity.type
_entity.pdbx_description
1 polymer ?
#
loop_
_entity_poly.entity_id
_entity_poly.type
_entity_poly.pdbx_seq_one_letter_code
_entity_poly.pdbx_strand_id
1 'polypeptide(L)'
;MSQRYAPGVRVEIRDAEWRIKCIDHTSDGGELLTCEGLSELVRGREATFLTKIEPNIRVLAPEDTVLVDDTSSAYRASRLYLATLIRQAPPVDDKVY
;
A
#
# COMPACT_ATOMS: atom_id res chain seq x y z
N MET A 1 -1.59 15.15 17.28
CA MET A 1 -2.65 14.20 16.84
C MET A 1 -2.09 12.81 16.98
N SER A 2 -2.73 11.91 17.75
CA SER A 2 -2.28 10.52 17.85
C SER A 2 -2.43 9.85 16.49
N GLN A 3 -1.30 9.50 15.88
CA GLN A 3 -1.25 8.69 14.68
C GLN A 3 -1.79 7.31 15.06
N ARG A 4 -3.04 7.03 14.71
CA ARG A 4 -3.70 5.76 15.05
C ARG A 4 -3.33 4.72 14.01
N TYR A 5 -2.45 3.81 14.36
CA TYR A 5 -2.30 2.57 13.63
C TYR A 5 -3.53 1.71 13.88
N ALA A 6 -4.14 1.21 12.81
CA ALA A 6 -5.24 0.26 12.88
C ALA A 6 -5.14 -0.74 11.72
N PRO A 7 -5.64 -1.98 11.89
CA PRO A 7 -5.79 -2.90 10.76
C PRO A 7 -6.55 -2.26 9.59
N GLY A 8 -6.05 -2.45 8.37
CA GLY A 8 -6.58 -1.87 7.14
C GLY A 8 -5.97 -0.52 6.75
N VAL A 9 -5.31 0.19 7.68
CA VAL A 9 -4.63 1.46 7.38
C VAL A 9 -3.44 1.23 6.44
N ARG A 10 -3.27 2.13 5.47
CA ARG A 10 -2.09 2.18 4.60
C ARG A 10 -1.01 3.03 5.24
N VAL A 11 0.21 2.52 5.26
CA VAL A 11 1.39 3.21 5.79
C VAL A 11 2.53 3.10 4.80
N GLU A 12 3.36 4.14 4.78
CA GLU A 12 4.67 4.11 4.13
C GLU A 12 5.74 3.87 5.19
N ILE A 13 6.54 2.83 4.98
CA ILE A 13 7.65 2.43 5.84
C ILE A 13 8.81 2.04 4.92
N ARG A 14 9.96 2.69 5.10
CA ARG A 14 11.17 2.49 4.27
C ARG A 14 10.90 2.65 2.76
N ASP A 15 10.23 3.74 2.39
CA ASP A 15 9.88 4.11 1.01
C ASP A 15 9.04 3.06 0.26
N ALA A 16 8.39 2.17 1.00
CA ALA A 16 7.47 1.17 0.48
C ALA A 16 6.09 1.33 1.13
N GLU A 17 5.06 1.02 0.36
CA GLU A 17 3.68 1.07 0.84
C GLU A 17 3.25 -0.28 1.40
N TRP A 18 2.59 -0.23 2.55
CA TRP A 18 2.15 -1.39 3.30
C TRP A 18 0.73 -1.20 3.79
N ARG A 19 -0.02 -2.31 3.91
CA ARG A 19 -1.30 -2.39 4.61
C ARG A 19 -1.10 -3.06 5.95
N ILE A 20 -1.53 -2.44 7.04
CA ILE A 20 -1.50 -3.07 8.36
C ILE A 20 -2.53 -4.20 8.40
N LYS A 21 -2.11 -5.42 8.75
CA LYS A 21 -2.98 -6.58 9.00
C LYS A 21 -3.30 -6.74 10.47
N CYS A 22 -2.31 -6.58 11.33
CA CYS A 22 -2.42 -6.78 12.78
C CYS A 22 -1.51 -5.81 13.52
N ILE A 23 -1.87 -5.51 14.77
CA ILE A 23 -1.09 -4.67 15.69
C ILE A 23 -1.02 -5.40 17.02
N ASP A 24 0.21 -5.61 17.49
CA ASP A 24 0.48 -6.18 18.80
C ASP A 24 1.22 -5.17 19.67
N HIS A 25 0.91 -5.12 20.96
CA HIS A 25 1.63 -4.26 21.91
C HIS A 25 2.91 -4.93 22.38
N THR A 26 4.01 -4.19 22.40
CA THR A 26 5.30 -4.69 22.86
C THR A 26 5.57 -4.28 24.30
N SER A 27 6.38 -5.07 25.00
CA SER A 27 6.69 -4.87 26.43
C SER A 27 7.43 -3.57 26.73
N ASP A 28 8.09 -2.99 25.74
CA ASP A 28 8.74 -1.68 25.82
C ASP A 28 7.75 -0.51 25.66
N GLY A 29 6.45 -0.77 25.47
CA GLY A 29 5.42 0.25 25.26
C GLY A 29 5.33 0.77 23.83
N GLY A 30 5.93 0.06 22.87
CA GLY A 30 5.72 0.26 21.44
C GLY A 30 4.61 -0.62 20.86
N GLU A 31 4.55 -0.65 19.53
CA GLU A 31 3.63 -1.48 18.76
C GLU A 31 4.42 -2.24 17.69
N LEU A 32 4.05 -3.51 17.47
CA LEU A 32 4.51 -4.35 16.38
C LEU A 32 3.43 -4.34 15.29
N LEU A 33 3.75 -3.77 14.13
CA LEU A 33 2.86 -3.68 12.99
C LEU A 33 3.15 -4.86 12.05
N THR A 34 2.22 -5.80 11.94
CA THR A 34 2.28 -6.83 10.91
C THR A 34 1.61 -6.30 9.66
N CYS A 35 2.36 -6.23 8.55
CA CYS A 35 1.93 -5.57 7.33
C CYS A 35 2.10 -6.43 6.09
N GLU A 36 1.30 -6.12 5.06
CA GLU A 36 1.36 -6.71 3.73
C GLU A 36 1.75 -5.63 2.71
N GLY A 37 2.72 -5.93 1.85
CA GLY A 37 3.24 -4.99 0.88
C GLY A 37 2.29 -4.71 -0.28
N LEU A 38 2.08 -3.43 -0.57
CA LEU A 38 1.19 -2.93 -1.62
C LEU A 38 1.93 -2.37 -2.83
N SER A 39 3.08 -1.73 -2.63
CA SER A 39 3.88 -1.18 -3.73
C SER A 39 4.57 -2.30 -4.51
N GLU A 40 4.89 -2.06 -5.79
CA GLU A 40 5.44 -3.09 -6.69
C GLU A 40 6.66 -3.83 -6.11
N LEU A 41 7.54 -3.13 -5.39
CA LEU A 41 8.76 -3.71 -4.84
C LEU A 41 8.52 -4.69 -3.69
N VAL A 42 7.39 -4.56 -2.98
CA VAL A 42 7.05 -5.38 -1.82
C VAL A 42 5.73 -6.14 -1.99
N ARG A 43 5.13 -6.07 -3.18
CA ARG A 43 3.84 -6.67 -3.49
C ARG A 43 3.80 -8.16 -3.11
N GLY A 44 2.84 -8.52 -2.26
CA GLY A 44 2.64 -9.90 -1.80
C GLY A 44 3.65 -10.38 -0.73
N ARG A 45 4.54 -9.51 -0.25
CA ARG A 45 5.41 -9.80 0.89
C ARG A 45 4.73 -9.41 2.19
N GLU A 46 4.94 -10.21 3.23
CA GLU A 46 4.59 -9.85 4.60
C GLU A 46 5.86 -9.40 5.35
N ALA A 47 5.73 -8.38 6.20
CA ALA A 47 6.80 -7.87 7.03
C ALA A 47 6.25 -7.34 8.36
N THR A 48 7.10 -7.34 9.39
CA THR A 48 6.76 -6.79 10.71
C THR A 48 7.67 -5.61 11.04
N PHE A 49 7.10 -4.57 11.65
CA PHE A 49 7.80 -3.33 11.97
C PHE A 49 7.54 -2.92 13.42
N LEU A 50 8.60 -2.57 14.13
CA LEU A 50 8.50 -2.05 15.50
C LEU A 50 8.45 -0.53 15.46
N THR A 51 7.39 0.07 15.98
CA THR A 51 7.19 1.54 15.94
C THR A 51 8.28 2.32 16.67
N LYS A 52 9.01 1.68 17.59
CA LYS A 52 10.16 2.29 18.28
C LYS A 52 11.47 2.26 17.50
N ILE A 53 11.63 1.33 16.56
CA ILE A 53 12.86 1.16 15.78
C ILE A 53 12.74 1.88 14.45
N GLU A 54 11.56 1.87 13.84
CA GLU A 54 11.34 2.56 12.58
C GLU A 54 11.27 4.07 12.80
N PRO A 55 12.20 4.85 12.24
CA PRO A 55 12.28 6.29 12.50
C PRO A 55 11.15 7.07 11.82
N ASN A 56 10.61 6.54 10.72
CA ASN A 56 9.61 7.19 9.88
C ASN A 56 8.55 6.16 9.47
N ILE A 57 7.40 6.22 10.15
CA ILE A 57 6.19 5.54 9.72
C ILE A 57 5.18 6.63 9.37
N ARG A 58 4.79 6.71 8.09
CA ARG A 58 3.83 7.71 7.63
C ARG A 58 2.50 7.04 7.33
N VAL A 59 1.43 7.46 7.99
CA VAL A 59 0.07 7.03 7.63
C VAL A 59 -0.32 7.74 6.33
N LEU A 60 -0.77 6.97 5.34
CA LEU A 60 -1.23 7.48 4.06
C LEU A 60 -2.73 7.75 4.13
N ALA A 61 -3.10 9.04 4.09
CA ALA A 61 -4.49 9.46 4.08
C ALA A 61 -4.98 9.61 2.62
N PRO A 62 -6.11 9.00 2.23
CA PRO A 62 -6.66 9.14 0.88
C PRO A 62 -6.87 10.59 0.45
N GLU A 63 -7.27 11.46 1.39
CA GLU A 63 -7.53 12.89 1.18
C GLU A 63 -6.30 13.70 0.77
N ASP A 64 -5.08 13.22 1.11
CA ASP A 64 -3.83 13.89 0.75
C ASP A 64 -3.34 13.52 -0.66
N THR A 65 -4.07 12.68 -1.38
CA THR A 65 -3.68 12.21 -2.71
C THR A 65 -3.79 13.33 -3.73
N VAL A 66 -2.66 13.71 -4.33
CA VAL A 66 -2.60 14.68 -5.42
C VAL A 66 -2.86 13.99 -6.75
N LEU A 67 -3.89 14.44 -7.48
CA LEU A 67 -4.18 13.96 -8.82
C LEU A 67 -3.18 14.55 -9.83
N VAL A 68 -2.74 13.74 -10.77
CA VAL A 68 -1.78 14.12 -11.82
C VAL A 68 -2.40 13.82 -13.18
N ASP A 69 -2.41 14.83 -14.06
CA ASP A 69 -2.95 14.70 -15.42
C ASP A 69 -1.99 13.91 -16.34
N ASP A 70 -2.56 13.11 -17.25
CA ASP A 70 -1.79 12.47 -18.32
C ASP A 70 -1.55 13.44 -19.48
N THR A 71 -0.33 13.94 -19.59
CA THR A 71 0.10 14.88 -20.63
C THR A 71 0.54 14.20 -21.93
N SER A 72 0.43 12.87 -22.04
CA SER A 72 0.82 12.14 -23.25
C SER A 72 -0.22 12.31 -24.37
N SER A 73 0.24 12.20 -25.63
CA SER A 73 -0.66 12.29 -26.78
C SER A 73 -1.79 11.26 -26.69
N ALA A 74 -3.03 11.75 -26.78
CA ALA A 74 -4.25 10.94 -26.69
C ALA A 74 -4.32 10.04 -25.43
N TYR A 75 -3.76 10.52 -24.30
CA TYR A 75 -3.77 9.84 -22.99
C TYR A 75 -3.17 8.42 -23.04
N ARG A 76 -2.11 8.26 -23.84
CA ARG A 76 -1.49 6.97 -24.08
C ARG A 76 -0.99 6.31 -22.80
N ALA A 77 -0.46 7.08 -21.83
CA ALA A 77 0.06 6.53 -20.59
C ALA A 77 -1.06 5.92 -19.72
N SER A 78 -2.14 6.66 -19.48
CA SER A 78 -3.32 6.15 -18.76
C SER A 78 -3.95 4.97 -19.48
N ARG A 79 -4.09 5.03 -20.82
CA ARG A 79 -4.65 3.92 -21.61
C ARG A 79 -3.80 2.65 -21.49
N LEU A 80 -2.48 2.77 -21.54
CA LEU A 80 -1.57 1.63 -21.37
C LEU A 80 -1.65 1.08 -19.94
N TYR A 81 -1.67 1.95 -18.93
CA TYR A 81 -1.81 1.55 -17.53
C TYR A 81 -3.11 0.77 -17.28
N LEU A 82 -4.24 1.31 -17.72
CA LEU A 82 -5.54 0.65 -17.61
C LEU A 82 -5.59 -0.68 -18.37
N ALA A 83 -5.04 -0.73 -19.59
CA ALA A 83 -4.96 -1.97 -20.37
C ALA A 83 -4.12 -3.04 -19.66
N THR A 84 -3.02 -2.66 -19.00
CA THR A 84 -2.21 -3.57 -18.19
C THR A 84 -2.99 -4.09 -16.99
N LEU A 85 -3.69 -3.22 -16.25
CA LEU A 85 -4.52 -3.62 -15.10
C LEU A 85 -5.61 -4.61 -15.50
N ILE A 86 -6.31 -4.36 -16.61
CA ILE A 86 -7.35 -5.27 -17.12
C ILE A 86 -6.76 -6.65 -17.45
N ARG A 87 -5.53 -6.69 -17.98
CA ARG A 87 -4.83 -7.95 -18.31
C ARG A 87 -4.40 -8.75 -17.07
N GLN A 88 -4.17 -8.07 -15.95
CA GLN A 88 -3.80 -8.69 -14.67
C GLN A 88 -5.03 -9.07 -13.84
N ALA A 89 -6.20 -8.51 -14.15
CA ALA A 89 -7.42 -8.84 -13.45
C ALA A 89 -7.78 -10.32 -13.66
N PRO A 90 -8.23 -11.03 -12.61
CA PRO A 90 -8.74 -12.39 -12.78
C PRO A 90 -9.91 -12.38 -13.77
N PRO A 91 -10.09 -13.46 -14.55
CA PRO A 91 -11.23 -13.57 -15.45
C PRO A 91 -12.52 -13.41 -14.64
N VAL A 92 -13.41 -12.58 -15.16
CA VAL A 92 -14.72 -12.29 -14.55
C VAL A 92 -15.76 -13.35 -14.91
N ASP A 93 -15.40 -14.34 -15.74
CA ASP A 93 -16.22 -15.48 -16.12
C ASP A 93 -15.47 -16.81 -15.93
N ASP A 94 -16.22 -17.93 -15.92
CA ASP A 94 -15.68 -19.28 -15.74
C ASP A 94 -14.98 -19.85 -17.00
N LYS A 95 -14.67 -19.00 -17.99
CA LYS A 95 -14.12 -19.43 -19.27
C LYS A 95 -12.61 -19.24 -19.27
N VAL A 96 -11.88 -20.34 -19.45
CA VAL A 96 -10.44 -20.32 -19.69
C VAL A 96 -10.22 -20.01 -21.18
N TYR A 97 -9.63 -18.85 -21.47
CA TYR A 97 -9.21 -18.43 -22.83
C TYR A 97 -7.72 -18.64 -23.04
#